data_AF-A0A7X6T4Y3-F1
#
_entry.id   AF-A0A7X6T4Y3-F1
#
_cell.length_a   1.000
_cell.length_b   1.000
_cell.length_c   1.000
_cell.angle_alpha   90.00
_cell.angle_beta   90.00
_cell.angle_gamma   90.00
#
_symmetry.space_group_name_H-M   'P 1'
#
loop_
_entity.id
_entity.type
_entity.pdbx_description
1 polymer ?
#
loop_
_entity_poly.entity_id
_entity_poly.type
_entity_poly.pdbx_seq_one_letter_code
_entity_poly.pdbx_strand_id
1 'polypeptide(L)'
;MDKNTIIAIVLSVVVISAGLAIQSIFFPPAPPVEAATQGELIEEIEQAPSYALSSQAYNSGLPGSFQQTGEAQSSTPFHFETDVFSIEFNPKGAAVSSLKLKKHDDKGSPVEMVFSNGTGQDAFMLYGGNDTTNPIDALFNYEIKGDRVELFQTFGVVGSDGKLTDEEFT
;
A
#
# COMPACT_ATOMS: atom_id res chain seq x y z
N MET A 1 25.64 8.01 -56.73
CA MET A 1 24.64 7.52 -55.75
C MET A 1 23.37 7.25 -56.51
N ASP A 2 22.78 6.08 -56.31
CA ASP A 2 21.57 5.68 -57.02
C ASP A 2 20.35 6.46 -56.51
N LYS A 3 19.36 6.66 -57.39
CA LYS A 3 18.12 7.40 -57.10
C LYS A 3 17.43 6.89 -55.83
N ASN A 4 17.48 5.58 -55.61
CA ASN A 4 16.89 4.92 -54.45
C ASN A 4 17.68 5.21 -53.17
N THR A 5 19.00 5.34 -53.25
CA THR A 5 19.87 5.72 -52.12
C THR A 5 19.57 7.14 -51.67
N ILE A 6 19.38 8.08 -52.62
CA ILE A 6 19.05 9.48 -52.30
C ILE A 6 17.65 9.57 -51.66
N ILE A 7 16.66 8.86 -52.21
CA ILE A 7 15.29 8.81 -51.66
C ILE A 7 15.28 8.23 -50.24
N ALA A 8 16.06 7.17 -49.99
CA ALA A 8 16.16 6.55 -48.67
C ALA A 8 16.75 7.51 -47.61
N ILE A 9 17.79 8.26 -47.98
CA ILE A 9 18.40 9.26 -47.10
C ILE A 9 17.39 10.36 -46.76
N VAL A 10 16.67 10.88 -47.76
CA VAL A 10 15.67 11.94 -47.56
C VAL A 10 14.52 11.45 -46.67
N LEU A 11 14.01 10.24 -46.91
CA LEU A 11 12.96 9.66 -46.07
C LEU A 11 13.42 9.44 -44.62
N SER A 12 14.67 9.01 -44.41
CA SER A 12 15.23 8.83 -43.06
C SER A 12 15.27 10.15 -42.28
N VAL A 13 15.68 11.24 -42.93
CA VAL A 13 15.72 12.58 -42.30
C VAL A 13 14.31 13.04 -41.89
N VAL A 14 13.31 12.80 -42.74
CA VAL A 14 11.92 13.15 -42.45
C VAL A 14 11.36 12.36 -41.27
N VAL A 15 11.60 11.05 -41.22
CA VAL A 15 11.12 10.18 -40.13
C VAL A 15 11.73 10.57 -38.79
N ILE A 16 13.04 10.82 -38.75
CA ILE A 16 13.74 11.24 -37.51
C ILE A 16 13.22 12.61 -37.05
N SER A 17 13.05 13.56 -37.98
CA SER A 17 12.56 14.91 -37.65
C SER A 17 11.13 14.87 -37.10
N ALA A 18 10.26 14.05 -37.70
CA ALA A 18 8.88 13.87 -37.22
C ALA A 18 8.85 13.18 -35.84
N GLY A 19 9.69 12.16 -35.63
CA GLY A 19 9.79 11.47 -34.35
C GLY A 19 10.21 12.39 -33.20
N LEU A 20 11.22 13.24 -33.43
CA LEU A 20 11.68 14.22 -32.43
C LEU A 20 10.65 15.32 -32.17
N ALA A 21 9.93 15.77 -33.21
CA ALA A 21 8.87 16.77 -33.06
C ALA A 21 7.70 16.24 -32.19
N ILE A 22 7.30 14.98 -32.38
CA ILE A 22 6.26 14.34 -31.57
C ILE A 22 6.72 14.24 -30.10
N GLN A 23 7.94 13.81 -29.84
CA GLN A 23 8.47 13.74 -28.47
C GLN A 23 8.46 15.12 -27.79
N SER A 24 8.87 16.17 -28.50
CA SER A 24 8.91 17.53 -27.96
C SER A 24 7.54 18.14 -27.68
N ILE A 25 6.51 17.78 -28.47
CA ILE A 25 5.15 18.33 -28.29
C ILE A 25 4.42 17.59 -27.17
N PHE A 26 4.57 16.26 -27.09
CA PHE A 26 3.81 15.44 -26.14
C PHE A 26 4.53 15.21 -24.80
N PHE A 27 5.85 15.43 -24.73
CA PHE A 27 6.66 15.23 -23.52
C PHE A 27 7.65 16.39 -23.28
N PRO A 28 7.18 17.62 -22.99
CA PRO A 28 8.07 18.72 -22.66
C PRO A 28 8.86 18.45 -21.36
N PRO A 29 10.14 18.84 -21.26
CA PRO A 29 10.92 18.68 -20.05
C PRO A 29 10.31 19.52 -18.91
N ALA A 30 10.19 18.91 -17.73
CA ALA A 30 9.64 19.59 -16.56
C ALA A 30 10.55 20.78 -16.16
N PRO A 31 9.96 21.93 -15.76
CA PRO A 31 10.74 23.06 -15.27
C PRO A 31 11.45 22.68 -13.96
N PRO A 32 12.67 23.21 -13.73
CA PRO A 32 13.36 23.01 -12.46
C PRO A 32 12.58 23.66 -11.33
N VAL A 33 12.32 22.89 -10.27
CA VAL A 33 11.68 23.37 -9.05
C VAL A 33 12.73 24.07 -8.21
N GLU A 34 12.60 25.39 -8.03
CA GLU A 34 13.38 26.14 -7.05
C GLU A 34 12.93 25.71 -5.64
N ALA A 35 13.87 25.22 -4.84
CA ALA A 35 13.63 24.89 -3.44
C ALA A 35 13.42 26.18 -2.64
N ALA A 36 12.21 26.39 -2.14
CA ALA A 36 11.91 27.44 -1.18
C ALA A 36 12.57 27.11 0.17
N THR A 37 13.54 27.92 0.56
CA THR A 37 14.12 27.91 1.91
C THR A 37 13.13 28.61 2.85
N GLN A 38 12.43 27.85 3.69
CA GLN A 38 11.54 28.39 4.71
C GLN A 38 12.35 28.58 6.00
N GLY A 39 12.53 29.84 6.41
CA GLY A 39 13.22 30.21 7.62
C GLY A 39 12.47 29.77 8.88
N GLU A 40 13.22 29.20 9.83
CA GLU A 40 12.78 28.90 11.19
C GLU A 40 12.36 30.17 11.94
N LEU A 41 11.10 30.23 12.35
CA LEU A 41 10.69 30.95 13.55
C LEU A 41 10.61 29.91 14.68
N ILE A 42 11.56 29.98 15.59
CA ILE A 42 11.56 29.19 16.83
C ILE A 42 10.58 29.89 17.78
N GLU A 43 9.39 29.31 17.91
CA GLU A 43 8.49 29.58 19.03
C GLU A 43 8.70 28.44 20.04
N GLU A 44 9.07 28.81 21.27
CA GLU A 44 9.33 27.90 22.38
C GLU A 44 8.01 27.26 22.81
N ILE A 45 7.77 26.03 22.34
CA ILE A 45 6.64 25.20 22.75
C ILE A 45 7.12 24.30 23.88
N GLU A 46 6.43 24.42 25.02
CA GLU A 46 6.48 23.51 26.16
C GLU A 46 6.52 22.05 25.68
N GLN A 47 7.52 21.32 26.19
CA GLN A 47 7.88 19.97 25.77
C GLN A 47 6.78 18.96 26.15
N ALA A 48 5.74 18.86 25.33
CA ALA A 48 5.00 17.62 25.18
C ALA A 48 5.98 16.59 24.56
N PRO A 49 5.94 15.30 24.96
CA PRO A 49 6.78 14.29 24.32
C PRO A 49 6.47 14.29 22.83
N SER A 50 7.45 14.79 22.06
CA SER A 50 7.54 14.61 20.63
C SER A 50 7.74 13.12 20.39
N TYR A 51 6.63 12.37 20.33
CA TYR A 51 6.60 11.16 19.52
C TYR A 51 6.79 11.65 18.08
N ALA A 52 8.06 11.74 17.67
CA ALA A 52 8.41 11.98 16.29
C ALA A 52 7.60 11.01 15.42
N LEU A 53 7.15 11.52 14.28
CA LEU A 53 6.30 10.92 13.24
C LEU A 53 6.87 9.65 12.58
N SER A 54 7.71 8.90 13.30
CA SER A 54 8.39 7.68 12.88
C SER A 54 8.30 6.55 13.93
N SER A 55 7.56 6.74 15.03
CA SER A 55 7.50 5.76 16.11
C SER A 55 6.44 4.67 15.92
N GLN A 56 5.40 4.87 15.10
CA GLN A 56 4.31 3.89 14.91
C GLN A 56 4.64 2.75 13.94
N ALA A 57 5.88 2.26 13.95
CA ALA A 57 6.23 1.05 13.22
C ALA A 57 5.63 -0.17 13.93
N TYR A 58 5.14 -1.14 13.17
CA TYR A 58 4.68 -2.40 13.72
C TYR A 58 5.86 -3.34 13.96
N ASN A 59 5.93 -3.92 15.16
CA ASN A 59 6.88 -4.97 15.56
C ASN A 59 8.37 -4.64 15.28
N SER A 60 8.76 -3.36 15.40
CA SER A 60 10.15 -2.93 15.19
C SER A 60 11.02 -3.02 16.46
N GLY A 61 10.40 -3.12 17.64
CA GLY A 61 11.08 -3.10 18.93
C GLY A 61 11.66 -1.74 19.32
N LEU A 62 11.41 -0.69 18.53
CA LEU A 62 11.83 0.68 18.82
C LEU A 62 10.85 1.36 19.78
N PRO A 63 11.31 2.30 20.62
CA PRO A 63 10.41 3.11 21.43
C PRO A 63 9.28 3.76 20.63
N GLY A 64 8.05 3.61 21.11
CA GLY A 64 6.81 4.06 20.50
C GLY A 64 6.26 3.17 19.38
N SER A 65 6.96 2.09 19.02
CA SER A 65 6.41 1.03 18.15
C SER A 65 5.31 0.25 18.86
N PHE A 66 4.53 -0.52 18.11
CA PHE A 66 3.50 -1.36 18.70
C PHE A 66 3.59 -2.79 18.18
N GLN A 67 3.14 -3.74 18.99
CA GLN A 67 3.16 -5.17 18.68
C GLN A 67 1.87 -5.82 19.17
N GLN A 68 1.50 -6.95 18.54
CA GLN A 68 0.34 -7.72 18.95
C GLN A 68 0.54 -8.25 20.38
N THR A 69 -0.48 -8.08 21.24
CA THR A 69 -0.50 -8.60 22.61
C THR A 69 -1.68 -9.53 22.85
N GLY A 70 -2.78 -9.31 22.14
CA GLY A 70 -3.96 -10.16 22.21
C GLY A 70 -3.75 -11.54 21.57
N GLU A 71 -4.42 -12.54 22.14
CA GLU A 71 -4.46 -13.89 21.57
C GLU A 71 -5.27 -13.92 20.27
N ALA A 72 -4.78 -14.66 19.28
CA ALA A 72 -5.50 -14.90 18.03
C ALA A 72 -6.15 -16.29 18.05
N GLN A 73 -7.43 -16.36 17.68
CA GLN A 73 -8.21 -17.59 17.69
C GLN A 73 -7.89 -18.51 16.49
N SER A 74 -7.53 -17.93 15.34
CA SER A 74 -7.23 -18.68 14.12
C SER A 74 -6.34 -17.87 13.17
N SER A 75 -5.48 -18.58 12.44
CA SER A 75 -4.71 -18.05 11.31
C SER A 75 -5.22 -18.55 9.95
N THR A 76 -6.31 -19.31 9.94
CA THR A 76 -6.82 -19.95 8.72
C THR A 76 -7.70 -18.96 7.95
N PRO A 77 -7.46 -18.77 6.63
CA PRO A 77 -8.34 -17.98 5.78
C PRO A 77 -9.78 -18.49 5.83
N PHE A 78 -10.74 -17.58 5.69
CA PHE A 78 -12.16 -17.92 5.74
C PHE A 78 -12.95 -17.21 4.66
N HIS A 79 -14.04 -17.86 4.27
CA HIS A 79 -14.91 -17.43 3.19
C HIS A 79 -16.10 -16.63 3.71
N PHE A 80 -16.43 -15.54 3.03
CA PHE A 80 -17.62 -14.73 3.31
C PHE A 80 -18.31 -14.35 2.00
N GLU A 81 -19.64 -14.43 1.99
CA GLU A 81 -20.42 -14.11 0.80
C GLU A 81 -21.51 -13.09 1.08
N THR A 82 -21.76 -12.27 0.06
CA THR A 82 -22.96 -11.45 -0.05
C THR A 82 -23.71 -11.82 -1.33
N ASP A 83 -24.77 -11.08 -1.64
CA ASP A 83 -25.52 -11.24 -2.89
C ASP A 83 -24.68 -10.96 -4.15
N VAL A 84 -23.61 -10.18 -4.01
CA VAL A 84 -22.81 -9.68 -5.14
C VAL A 84 -21.33 -10.04 -5.05
N PHE A 85 -20.81 -10.30 -3.85
CA PHE A 85 -19.39 -10.63 -3.62
C PHE A 85 -19.19 -12.02 -3.02
N SER A 86 -18.08 -12.63 -3.41
CA SER A 86 -17.51 -13.84 -2.80
C SER A 86 -16.10 -13.46 -2.37
N ILE A 87 -15.82 -13.46 -1.06
CA ILE A 87 -14.63 -12.84 -0.46
C ILE A 87 -13.90 -13.88 0.38
N GLU A 88 -12.58 -13.95 0.20
CA GLU A 88 -11.70 -14.73 1.07
C GLU A 88 -10.86 -13.77 1.92
N PHE A 89 -11.07 -13.84 3.24
CA PHE A 89 -10.32 -13.06 4.22
C PHE A 89 -9.16 -13.86 4.76
N ASN A 90 -8.02 -13.21 4.96
CA ASN A 90 -6.87 -13.75 5.66
C ASN A 90 -6.73 -13.06 7.03
N PRO A 91 -6.89 -13.79 8.15
CA PRO A 91 -6.67 -13.24 9.48
C PRO A 91 -5.27 -12.61 9.66
N LYS A 92 -4.26 -13.10 8.93
CA LYS A 92 -2.93 -12.49 8.92
C LYS A 92 -2.98 -11.14 8.19
N GLY A 93 -2.72 -10.07 8.93
CA GLY A 93 -2.70 -8.69 8.43
C GLY A 93 -4.07 -8.09 8.11
N ALA A 94 -5.15 -8.73 8.58
CA ALA A 94 -6.53 -8.35 8.31
C ALA A 94 -6.83 -8.15 6.81
N ALA A 95 -6.30 -9.04 5.98
CA ALA A 95 -6.22 -8.85 4.54
C ALA A 95 -7.32 -9.57 3.78
N VAL A 96 -7.44 -9.25 2.49
CA VAL A 96 -8.32 -9.95 1.54
C VAL A 96 -7.47 -10.63 0.47
N SER A 97 -7.52 -11.96 0.42
CA SER A 97 -6.77 -12.76 -0.55
C SER A 97 -7.52 -12.93 -1.88
N SER A 98 -8.86 -12.84 -1.87
CA SER A 98 -9.70 -12.93 -3.08
C SER A 98 -10.98 -12.11 -2.91
N LEU A 99 -11.39 -11.40 -3.98
CA LEU A 99 -12.63 -10.63 -4.04
C LEU A 99 -13.28 -10.80 -5.42
N LYS A 100 -14.30 -11.66 -5.49
CA LYS A 100 -14.96 -12.00 -6.75
C LYS A 100 -16.35 -11.37 -6.90
N LEU A 101 -16.66 -10.93 -8.12
CA LEU A 101 -17.98 -10.43 -8.51
C LEU A 101 -18.88 -11.58 -8.98
N LYS A 102 -19.82 -12.02 -8.14
CA LYS A 102 -20.68 -13.18 -8.42
C LYS A 102 -21.59 -13.04 -9.64
N LYS A 103 -21.85 -11.80 -10.08
CA LYS A 103 -22.77 -11.47 -11.19
C LYS A 103 -22.05 -11.01 -12.46
N HIS A 104 -20.73 -11.12 -12.49
CA HIS A 104 -19.91 -10.74 -13.63
C HIS A 104 -18.94 -11.87 -13.92
N ASP A 105 -19.02 -12.44 -15.11
CA ASP A 105 -18.17 -13.55 -15.52
C ASP A 105 -17.14 -13.12 -16.56
N ASP A 106 -15.92 -13.63 -16.43
CA ASP A 106 -14.94 -13.73 -17.51
C ASP A 106 -14.71 -15.21 -17.81
N LYS A 107 -14.99 -15.61 -19.05
CA LYS A 107 -14.85 -17.02 -19.51
C LYS A 107 -15.54 -18.05 -18.62
N GLY A 108 -16.69 -17.70 -18.04
CA GLY A 108 -17.51 -18.60 -17.22
C GLY A 108 -17.03 -18.77 -15.78
N SER A 109 -16.14 -17.89 -15.31
CA SER A 109 -15.77 -17.77 -13.90
C SER A 109 -16.06 -16.35 -13.40
N PRO A 110 -16.51 -16.18 -12.15
CA PRO A 110 -16.67 -14.86 -11.55
C PRO A 110 -15.39 -14.03 -11.67
N VAL A 111 -15.55 -12.75 -12.03
CA VAL A 111 -14.43 -11.81 -12.18
C VAL A 111 -13.75 -11.61 -10.83
N GLU A 112 -12.45 -11.86 -10.77
CA GLU A 112 -11.56 -11.55 -9.64
C GLU A 112 -11.15 -10.07 -9.70
N MET A 113 -11.34 -9.36 -8.58
CA MET A 113 -11.03 -7.93 -8.45
C MET A 113 -9.69 -7.69 -7.77
N VAL A 114 -9.18 -8.67 -7.03
CA VAL A 114 -7.89 -8.58 -6.34
C VAL A 114 -6.84 -9.35 -7.15
N PHE A 115 -5.84 -8.62 -7.64
CA PHE A 115 -4.70 -9.22 -8.32
C PHE A 115 -3.62 -9.59 -7.31
N SER A 116 -3.48 -10.89 -7.01
CA SER A 116 -2.28 -11.40 -6.33
C SER A 116 -1.20 -11.69 -7.38
N ASN A 117 -0.16 -10.86 -7.43
CA ASN A 117 0.94 -11.01 -8.39
C ASN A 117 1.95 -12.12 -8.01
N GLY A 118 1.55 -13.08 -7.16
CA GLY A 118 2.40 -14.16 -6.69
C GLY A 118 3.51 -13.75 -5.70
N THR A 119 3.56 -12.49 -5.27
CA THR A 119 4.50 -12.02 -4.22
C THR A 119 4.11 -12.50 -2.81
N GLY A 120 2.94 -13.13 -2.67
CA GLY A 120 2.44 -13.65 -1.41
C GLY A 120 1.85 -12.58 -0.48
N GLN A 121 1.73 -11.33 -0.94
CA GLN A 121 0.96 -10.30 -0.22
C GLN A 121 -0.48 -10.27 -0.72
N ASP A 122 -1.40 -10.29 0.24
CA ASP A 122 -2.84 -10.10 0.02
C ASP A 122 -3.17 -8.61 -0.20
N ALA A 123 -4.41 -8.32 -0.60
CA ALA A 123 -4.87 -6.95 -0.78
C ALA A 123 -5.36 -6.33 0.54
N PHE A 124 -5.41 -4.99 0.54
CA PHE A 124 -5.91 -4.17 1.65
C PHE A 124 -5.18 -4.36 2.99
N MET A 125 -3.89 -4.74 2.93
CA MET A 125 -3.04 -4.84 4.12
C MET A 125 -3.04 -3.53 4.92
N LEU A 126 -2.99 -3.65 6.24
CA LEU A 126 -2.86 -2.52 7.15
C LEU A 126 -1.39 -2.13 7.34
N TYR A 127 -1.13 -0.84 7.55
CA TYR A 127 0.21 -0.32 7.81
C TYR A 127 0.20 0.63 9.00
N GLY A 128 1.29 0.63 9.77
CA GLY A 128 1.46 1.50 10.93
C GLY A 128 1.88 2.91 10.51
N GLY A 129 1.11 3.93 10.94
CA GLY A 129 1.43 5.33 10.68
C GLY A 129 1.54 5.67 9.19
N ASN A 130 2.74 6.07 8.76
CA ASN A 130 3.07 6.43 7.38
C ASN A 130 3.96 5.39 6.67
N ASP A 131 4.17 4.22 7.26
CA ASP A 131 4.90 3.13 6.61
C ASP A 131 4.07 2.60 5.43
N THR A 132 4.65 2.50 4.25
CA THR A 132 3.99 1.92 3.07
C THR A 132 4.70 0.65 2.58
N THR A 133 5.68 0.17 3.34
CA THR A 133 6.61 -0.88 2.94
C THR A 133 6.54 -2.09 3.85
N ASN A 134 6.23 -1.91 5.14
CA ASN A 134 6.10 -2.99 6.12
C ASN A 134 4.64 -3.10 6.57
N PRO A 135 3.85 -3.99 5.95
CA PRO A 135 2.49 -4.22 6.39
C PRO A 135 2.45 -4.86 7.78
N ILE A 136 1.41 -4.57 8.54
CA ILE A 136 1.09 -5.25 9.80
C ILE A 136 0.76 -6.69 9.46
N ASP A 137 1.53 -7.63 10.00
CA ASP A 137 1.39 -9.06 9.75
C ASP A 137 0.87 -9.84 10.97
N ALA A 138 0.31 -9.11 11.94
CA ALA A 138 -0.40 -9.63 13.11
C ALA A 138 -1.55 -10.57 12.71
N LEU A 139 -1.90 -11.50 13.59
CA LEU A 139 -3.07 -12.35 13.41
C LEU A 139 -4.28 -11.68 14.05
N PHE A 140 -5.32 -11.38 13.27
CA PHE A 140 -6.54 -10.76 13.75
C PHE A 140 -7.60 -11.80 14.11
N ASN A 141 -8.38 -11.51 15.15
CA ASN A 141 -9.64 -12.18 15.38
C ASN A 141 -10.69 -11.61 14.44
N TYR A 142 -11.78 -12.35 14.22
CA TYR A 142 -12.89 -11.84 13.42
C TYR A 142 -14.25 -12.20 14.00
N GLU A 143 -15.24 -11.37 13.68
CA GLU A 143 -16.65 -11.60 13.98
C GLU A 143 -17.50 -11.26 12.75
N ILE A 144 -18.45 -12.14 12.42
CA ILE A 144 -19.39 -11.91 11.31
C ILE A 144 -20.69 -11.33 11.88
N LYS A 145 -21.03 -10.10 11.48
CA LYS A 145 -22.22 -9.36 11.90
C LYS A 145 -23.10 -9.06 10.69
N GLY A 146 -24.02 -9.97 10.40
CA GLY A 146 -24.92 -9.84 9.25
C GLY A 146 -24.14 -9.84 7.93
N ASP A 147 -24.12 -8.71 7.24
CA ASP A 147 -23.43 -8.50 5.97
C ASP A 147 -22.01 -7.91 6.13
N ARG A 148 -21.52 -7.77 7.36
CA ARG A 148 -20.19 -7.25 7.70
C ARG A 148 -19.30 -8.31 8.35
N VAL A 149 -18.01 -8.27 8.02
CA VAL A 149 -16.94 -8.93 8.77
C VAL A 149 -16.16 -7.85 9.53
N GLU A 150 -16.00 -8.03 10.83
CA GLU A 150 -15.11 -7.21 11.66
C GLU A 150 -13.84 -8.01 11.95
N LEU A 151 -12.68 -7.39 11.74
CA LEU A 151 -11.39 -7.93 12.15
C LEU A 151 -10.80 -7.03 13.23
N PHE A 152 -10.33 -7.62 14.33
CA PHE A 152 -9.85 -6.88 15.48
C PHE A 152 -8.68 -7.58 16.15
N GLN A 153 -7.78 -6.80 16.74
CA GLN A 153 -6.65 -7.29 17.52
C GLN A 153 -6.24 -6.23 18.54
N THR A 154 -5.78 -6.67 19.71
CA THR A 154 -5.18 -5.83 20.74
C THR A 154 -3.67 -5.72 20.52
N PHE A 155 -3.17 -4.49 20.59
CA PHE A 155 -1.76 -4.14 20.46
C PHE A 155 -1.29 -3.40 21.69
N GLY A 156 -0.03 -3.61 22.07
CA GLY A 156 0.65 -2.86 23.12
C GLY A 156 1.77 -2.00 22.56
N VAL A 157 2.10 -0.92 23.26
CA VAL A 157 3.15 0.04 22.86
C VAL A 157 4.49 -0.32 23.50
N VAL A 158 5.57 -0.19 22.75
CA VAL A 158 6.95 -0.37 23.24
C VAL A 158 7.43 0.93 23.88
N GLY A 159 7.86 0.87 25.14
CA GLY A 159 8.36 1.99 25.91
C GLY A 159 9.78 2.43 25.53
N SER A 160 10.25 3.50 26.16
CA SER A 160 11.61 4.04 25.96
C SER A 160 12.73 3.08 26.37
N ASP A 161 12.43 2.10 27.22
CA ASP A 161 13.35 1.04 27.63
C ASP A 161 13.37 -0.16 26.66
N GLY A 162 12.62 -0.08 25.56
CA GLY A 162 12.52 -1.14 24.55
C GLY A 162 11.64 -2.32 24.97
N LYS A 163 10.89 -2.20 26.07
CA LYS A 163 9.95 -3.23 26.52
C LYS A 163 8.52 -2.85 26.22
N LEU A 164 7.66 -3.85 26.10
CA LEU A 164 6.23 -3.63 26.01
C LEU A 164 5.72 -2.97 27.31
N THR A 165 4.93 -1.93 27.16
CA THR A 165 4.21 -1.25 28.24
C THR A 165 2.90 -1.96 28.53
N ASP A 166 2.27 -1.63 29.67
CA ASP A 166 0.91 -2.11 30.00
C ASP A 166 -0.18 -1.32 29.23
N GLU A 167 0.20 -0.36 28.38
CA GLU A 167 -0.74 0.40 27.55
C GLU A 167 -1.14 -0.42 26.32
N GLU A 168 -2.45 -0.64 26.17
CA GLU A 168 -3.03 -1.41 25.07
C GLU A 168 -4.09 -0.60 24.29
N PHE A 169 -4.26 -0.95 23.01
CA PHE A 169 -5.32 -0.42 22.14
C PHE A 169 -5.85 -1.50 21.18
N THR A 170 -7.01 -1.25 20.56
CA THR A 170 -7.69 -2.15 19.60
C THR A 170 -8.07 -1.39 18.34
#